data_AF-A0A7K0F6Y3-F1
#
_entry.id   AF-A0A7K0F6Y3-F1
#
_cell.length_a   1.000
_cell.length_b   1.000
_cell.length_c   1.000
_cell.angle_alpha   90.00
_cell.angle_beta   90.00
_cell.angle_gamma   90.00
#
_symmetry.space_group_name_H-M   'P 1'
#
loop_
_entity.id
_entity.type
_entity.pdbx_description
1 polymer ?
#
loop_
_entity_poly.entity_id
_entity_poly.type
_entity_poly.pdbx_seq_one_letter_code
_entity_poly.pdbx_strand_id
1 'polypeptide(L)'
;METTFFLIMGWCGTGYPGWLRDLLKKWPPPPPDPEPWRHISLIVLGLVAGLIGGHFFSNAIVENQFFAGQRAIAAGLFAFGVSNMATGIASSLKR
;
A
#
# COMPACT_ATOMS: atom_id res chain seq x y z
N MET A 1 -5.89 9.48 -13.83
CA MET A 1 -6.75 9.44 -12.62
C MET A 1 -6.65 8.10 -11.90
N GLU A 2 -6.70 6.96 -12.61
CA GLU A 2 -6.61 5.61 -12.01
C GLU A 2 -5.28 5.35 -11.27
N THR A 3 -4.16 5.85 -11.77
CA THR A 3 -2.83 5.71 -11.13
C THR A 3 -2.75 6.37 -9.74
N THR A 4 -3.33 7.57 -9.59
CA THR A 4 -3.44 8.26 -8.30
C THR A 4 -4.29 7.45 -7.32
N PHE A 5 -5.37 6.85 -7.82
CA PHE A 5 -6.21 5.95 -7.01
C PHE A 5 -5.45 4.71 -6.56
N PHE A 6 -4.64 4.09 -7.44
CA PHE A 6 -3.79 2.95 -7.05
C PHE A 6 -2.70 3.33 -6.06
N LEU A 7 -2.13 4.54 -6.13
CA LEU A 7 -1.20 5.04 -5.12
C LEU A 7 -1.88 5.24 -3.78
N ILE A 8 -3.09 5.82 -3.74
CA ILE A 8 -3.85 5.99 -2.50
C ILE A 8 -4.20 4.63 -1.90
N MET A 9 -4.70 3.70 -2.72
CA MET A 9 -5.04 2.35 -2.27
C MET A 9 -3.80 1.55 -1.86
N GLY A 10 -2.69 1.69 -2.58
CA GLY A 10 -1.39 1.11 -2.24
C GLY A 10 -0.82 1.70 -0.95
N TRP A 11 -0.98 3.00 -0.72
CA TRP A 11 -0.62 3.67 0.54
C TRP A 11 -1.44 3.11 1.70
N CYS A 12 -2.77 3.05 1.55
CA CYS A 12 -3.66 2.42 2.53
C CYS A 12 -3.30 0.96 2.79
N GLY A 13 -2.80 0.28 1.76
CA GLY A 13 -2.37 -1.10 1.82
C GLY A 13 -0.95 -1.30 2.33
N THR A 14 -0.14 -0.25 2.52
CA THR A 14 1.12 -0.46 3.23
C THR A 14 0.76 -0.94 4.63
N GLY A 15 1.39 -2.03 5.08
CA GLY A 15 1.16 -2.70 6.38
C GLY A 15 1.53 -1.83 7.58
N TYR A 16 1.48 -0.52 7.43
CA TYR A 16 1.66 0.50 8.43
C TYR A 16 0.33 1.21 8.78
N PRO A 17 -0.64 0.50 9.40
CA PRO A 17 -1.55 1.12 10.36
C PRO A 17 -0.83 1.43 11.70
N GLY A 18 0.45 1.05 11.82
CA GLY A 18 1.36 1.43 12.90
C GLY A 18 1.53 2.94 13.03
N TRP A 19 1.73 3.70 11.94
CA TRP A 19 1.92 5.16 11.99
C TRP A 19 0.78 5.89 12.69
N LEU A 20 -0.47 5.57 12.30
CA LEU A 20 -1.65 6.30 12.75
C LEU A 20 -1.95 5.93 14.20
N ARG A 21 -1.79 4.65 14.56
CA ARG A 21 -1.85 4.20 15.97
C ARG A 21 -0.71 4.77 16.79
N ASP A 22 0.49 4.87 16.24
CA ASP A 22 1.66 5.45 16.91
C ASP A 22 1.47 6.96 17.04
N LEU A 23 0.96 7.68 16.05
CA LEU A 23 0.60 9.11 16.14
C LEU A 23 -0.47 9.36 17.22
N LEU A 24 -1.50 8.51 17.27
CA LEU A 24 -2.55 8.60 18.28
C LEU A 24 -2.09 8.18 19.68
N LYS A 25 -1.11 7.27 19.82
CA LYS A 25 -0.53 6.86 21.10
C LYS A 25 0.62 7.75 21.59
N LYS A 26 1.36 8.37 20.67
CA LYS A 26 2.55 9.21 20.91
C LYS A 26 2.16 10.69 21.13
N TRP A 27 1.08 10.94 21.87
CA TRP A 27 0.77 12.26 22.42
C TRP A 27 1.03 12.20 23.93
N PRO A 28 2.18 12.70 24.44
CA PRO A 28 3.24 13.50 23.80
C PRO A 28 4.28 12.68 22.99
N PRO A 29 5.03 13.31 22.05
CA PRO A 29 5.92 12.59 21.14
C PRO A 29 7.14 12.00 21.87
N PRO A 30 7.42 10.68 21.74
CA PRO A 30 8.67 10.11 22.20
C PRO A 30 9.85 10.60 21.34
N PRO A 31 11.09 10.45 21.84
CA PRO A 31 12.29 10.82 21.10
C PRO A 31 12.34 10.20 19.70
N PRO A 32 13.01 10.84 18.72
CA PRO A 32 13.07 10.33 17.34
C PRO A 32 13.60 8.90 17.33
N ASP A 33 12.82 7.98 16.76
CA ASP A 33 13.25 6.60 16.58
C ASP A 33 14.54 6.58 15.73
N PRO A 34 15.60 5.85 16.13
CA PRO A 34 16.90 5.90 15.46
C PRO A 34 16.94 5.32 14.02
N GLU A 35 15.86 4.70 13.52
CA GLU A 35 15.78 4.07 12.18
C GLU A 35 14.67 4.66 11.26
N PRO A 36 14.61 5.98 11.01
CA PRO A 36 13.54 6.57 10.20
C PRO A 36 13.55 6.07 8.74
N TRP A 37 14.73 5.78 8.20
CA TRP A 37 14.94 5.33 6.83
C TRP A 37 14.26 4.00 6.52
N ARG A 38 14.10 3.14 7.53
CA ARG A 38 13.49 1.82 7.37
C ARG A 38 11.97 1.90 7.19
N HIS A 39 11.33 2.80 7.93
CA HIS A 39 9.90 3.07 7.76
C HIS A 39 9.64 3.65 6.38
N ILE A 40 10.49 4.58 5.94
CA ILE A 40 10.43 5.16 4.60
C ILE A 40 10.61 4.07 3.53
N SER A 41 11.57 3.16 3.68
CA SER A 41 11.79 2.09 2.69
C SER A 41 10.61 1.12 2.58
N LEU A 42 9.96 0.77 3.69
CA LEU A 42 8.77 -0.09 3.66
C LEU A 42 7.58 0.60 3.01
N ILE A 43 7.37 1.88 3.30
CA ILE A 43 6.31 2.69 2.71
C ILE A 43 6.52 2.80 1.19
N VAL A 44 7.74 3.12 0.76
CA VAL A 44 8.08 3.19 -0.66
C VAL A 44 7.88 1.83 -1.33
N LEU A 45 8.27 0.74 -0.69
CA LEU A 45 8.11 -0.62 -1.21
C LEU A 45 6.63 -0.99 -1.41
N GLY A 46 5.76 -0.68 -0.44
CA GLY A 46 4.33 -0.93 -0.57
C GLY A 46 3.64 -0.02 -1.60
N LEU A 47 4.02 1.26 -1.67
CA LEU A 47 3.53 2.16 -2.72
C LEU A 47 3.87 1.67 -4.13
N VAL A 48 5.12 1.27 -4.35
CA VAL A 48 5.58 0.76 -5.63
C VAL A 48 4.88 -0.56 -5.96
N ALA A 49 4.80 -1.49 -4.99
CA ALA A 49 4.12 -2.76 -5.16
C ALA A 49 2.62 -2.59 -5.47
N GLY A 50 1.93 -1.69 -4.76
CA GLY A 50 0.53 -1.36 -5.00
C GLY A 50 0.28 -0.70 -6.35
N LEU A 51 1.15 0.22 -6.77
CA LEU A 51 1.06 0.85 -8.09
C LEU A 51 1.24 -0.18 -9.21
N ILE A 52 2.26 -1.04 -9.11
CA ILE A 52 2.52 -2.09 -10.11
C ILE A 52 1.36 -3.09 -10.13
N GLY A 53 0.90 -3.55 -8.96
CA GLY A 53 -0.20 -4.50 -8.84
C GLY A 53 -1.50 -3.95 -9.42
N GLY A 54 -1.89 -2.73 -9.04
CA GLY A 54 -3.11 -2.09 -9.53
C GLY A 54 -3.08 -1.86 -11.03
N HIS A 55 -1.94 -1.42 -11.58
CA HIS A 55 -1.81 -1.19 -13.02
C HIS A 55 -1.82 -2.49 -13.82
N PHE A 56 -1.14 -3.52 -13.34
CA PHE A 56 -1.12 -4.84 -13.99
C PHE A 56 -2.52 -5.46 -14.00
N PHE A 57 -3.20 -5.45 -12.86
CA PHE A 57 -4.55 -5.98 -12.75
C PHE A 57 -5.55 -5.19 -13.59
N SER A 58 -5.54 -3.85 -13.53
CA SER A 58 -6.42 -3.00 -14.35
C SER A 58 -6.29 -3.33 -15.85
N ASN A 59 -5.08 -3.57 -16.33
CA ASN A 59 -4.84 -3.95 -17.72
C ASN A 59 -5.32 -5.38 -18.02
N ALA A 60 -5.15 -6.33 -17.09
CA ALA A 60 -5.63 -7.70 -17.24
C ALA A 60 -7.17 -7.81 -17.28
N ILE A 61 -7.88 -6.87 -16.65
CA ILE A 61 -9.35 -6.85 -16.62
C ILE A 61 -9.97 -5.80 -17.57
N VAL A 62 -9.17 -5.21 -18.47
CA VAL A 62 -9.62 -4.16 -19.40
C VAL A 62 -10.78 -4.60 -20.30
N GLU A 63 -10.76 -5.84 -20.77
CA GLU A 63 -11.75 -6.43 -21.67
C GLU A 63 -12.75 -7.37 -20.95
N ASN A 64 -12.65 -7.48 -19.63
CA ASN A 64 -13.52 -8.38 -18.87
C ASN A 64 -14.90 -7.73 -18.63
N GLN A 65 -15.94 -8.30 -19.26
CA GLN A 65 -17.34 -7.89 -19.10
C GLN A 65 -17.83 -7.91 -17.64
N PHE A 66 -17.30 -8.83 -16.82
CA PHE A 66 -17.61 -8.93 -15.39
C PHE A 66 -17.19 -7.70 -14.58
N PHE A 67 -16.15 -6.97 -15.02
CA PHE A 67 -15.63 -5.79 -14.36
C PHE A 67 -16.00 -4.48 -15.08
N ALA A 68 -16.86 -4.55 -16.11
CA ALA A 68 -17.34 -3.38 -16.82
C ALA A 68 -18.04 -2.42 -15.85
N GLY A 69 -17.49 -1.22 -15.69
CA GLY A 69 -18.01 -0.19 -14.77
C GLY A 69 -17.42 -0.20 -13.35
N GLN A 70 -16.75 -1.27 -12.91
CA GLN A 70 -16.11 -1.35 -11.58
C GLN A 70 -14.60 -1.64 -11.64
N ARG A 71 -14.01 -1.59 -12.83
CA ARG A 71 -12.60 -1.90 -13.10
C ARG A 71 -11.63 -1.19 -12.16
N ALA A 72 -11.83 0.11 -11.97
CA ALA A 72 -10.98 0.93 -11.11
C ALA A 72 -11.02 0.47 -9.65
N ILE A 73 -12.20 0.10 -9.12
CA ILE A 73 -12.38 -0.35 -7.74
C ILE A 73 -11.69 -1.70 -7.53
N ALA A 74 -11.89 -2.65 -8.46
CA ALA A 74 -11.26 -3.97 -8.39
C ALA A 74 -9.72 -3.85 -8.45
N ALA A 75 -9.19 -3.02 -9.35
CA ALA A 75 -7.77 -2.74 -9.44
C ALA A 75 -7.22 -2.00 -8.20
N GLY A 76 -8.01 -1.13 -7.57
CA GLY A 76 -7.65 -0.49 -6.30
C GLY A 76 -7.56 -1.48 -5.13
N LEU A 77 -8.50 -2.42 -5.03
CA LEU A 77 -8.44 -3.48 -4.01
C LEU A 77 -7.24 -4.40 -4.24
N PHE A 78 -6.91 -4.68 -5.49
CA PHE A 78 -5.71 -5.44 -5.83
C PHE A 78 -4.43 -4.69 -5.46
N ALA A 79 -4.36 -3.38 -5.77
CA ALA A 79 -3.25 -2.51 -5.34
C ALA A 79 -3.06 -2.51 -3.81
N PHE A 80 -4.16 -2.44 -3.05
CA PHE A 80 -4.16 -2.51 -1.59
C PHE A 80 -3.65 -3.87 -1.08
N GLY A 81 -4.11 -4.98 -1.67
CA GLY A 81 -3.69 -6.32 -1.29
C GLY A 81 -2.20 -6.59 -1.57
N VAL A 82 -1.72 -6.22 -2.76
CA VAL A 82 -0.31 -6.40 -3.15
C VAL A 82 0.61 -5.56 -2.27
N SER A 83 0.22 -4.32 -1.95
CA SER A 83 0.98 -3.48 -1.02
C SER A 83 1.08 -4.09 0.38
N ASN A 84 -0.02 -4.65 0.91
CA ASN A 84 -0.05 -5.27 2.25
C ASN A 84 0.83 -6.51 2.29
N MET A 85 0.76 -7.34 1.25
CA MET A 85 1.58 -8.53 1.15
C MET A 85 3.06 -8.19 1.05
N ALA A 86 3.43 -7.24 0.18
CA ALA A 86 4.82 -6.83 -0.01
C ALA A 86 5.43 -6.25 1.27
N THR A 87 4.70 -5.35 1.94
CA THR A 87 5.16 -4.75 3.20
C THR A 87 5.15 -5.73 4.37
N GLY A 88 4.18 -6.65 4.43
CA GLY A 88 4.12 -7.72 5.43
C GLY A 88 5.31 -8.68 5.33
N ILE A 89 5.68 -9.09 4.10
CA ILE A 89 6.85 -9.93 3.82
C ILE A 89 8.14 -9.18 4.19
N ALA A 90 8.28 -7.93 3.72
CA ALA A 90 9.47 -7.13 4.02
C ALA A 90 9.64 -6.86 5.54
N SER A 91 8.52 -6.78 6.27
CA SER A 91 8.53 -6.65 7.73
C SER A 91 8.86 -7.97 8.45
N SER A 92 8.43 -9.13 7.92
CA SER A 92 8.67 -10.44 8.54
C SER A 92 10.10 -10.96 8.34
N LEU A 93 10.77 -10.57 7.25
CA LEU A 93 12.19 -10.82 6.98
C LEU A 93 13.15 -10.14 7.99
N LYS A 94 12.62 -9.39 8.96
CA LYS A 94 13.35 -8.79 10.08
C LYS A 94 13.73 -9.81 11.18
N ARG A 95 13.22 -11.04 11.15
CA ARG A 95 13.41 -12.04 12.22
C ARG A 95 14.72 -12.80 12.10
#